data_AF-A0A6L2Q5H1-F1
#
_entry.id   AF-A0A6L2Q5H1-F1
#
_cell.length_a   1.000
_cell.length_b   1.000
_cell.length_c   1.000
_cell.angle_alpha   90.00
_cell.angle_beta   90.00
_cell.angle_gamma   90.00
#
_symmetry.space_group_name_H-M   'P 1'
#
loop_
_entity.id
_entity.type
_entity.pdbx_description
1 polymer ?
#
loop_
_entity_poly.entity_id
_entity_poly.type
_entity_poly.pdbx_seq_one_letter_code
_entity_poly.pdbx_strand_id
1 'polypeptide(L)'
;MEIRPHSRPERQSNEVLLDVGSDINTLTETFVRNQAKKEWRGPKFPNYATYKQRLHSFANWPRNTSSREELSAAGFYYTGKWDVTGCFHCGGTLEHWETEDDPWTEHSYWFPYCVFLRYMKGDVFVTKSRGLHSQLMRGNDVVG
;
A
#
# COMPACT_ATOMS: atom_id res chain seq x y z
N MET A 1 -6.94 9.19 16.24
CA MET A 1 -7.42 7.82 16.00
C MET A 1 -6.83 7.46 14.64
N GLU A 2 -6.20 6.29 14.51
CA GLU A 2 -5.26 6.03 13.41
C GLU A 2 -5.66 4.75 12.70
N ILE A 3 -5.71 4.82 11.37
CA ILE A 3 -5.77 3.65 10.51
C ILE A 3 -4.54 2.78 10.78
N ARG A 4 -4.74 1.47 11.01
CA ARG A 4 -3.64 0.54 11.30
C ARG A 4 -3.47 -0.50 10.21
N PRO A 5 -2.24 -0.77 9.74
CA PRO A 5 -2.03 -1.87 8.82
C PRO A 5 -2.13 -3.19 9.59
N HIS A 6 -3.05 -4.05 9.18
CA HIS A 6 -3.30 -5.34 9.84
C HIS A 6 -2.14 -6.34 9.65
N SER A 7 -1.20 -6.01 8.74
CA SER A 7 0.07 -6.70 8.55
C SER A 7 1.10 -5.75 7.94
N ARG A 8 2.06 -5.30 8.75
CA ARG A 8 3.28 -4.64 8.23
C ARG A 8 3.97 -5.67 7.33
N PRO A 9 4.27 -5.40 6.05
CA PRO A 9 5.25 -6.20 5.35
C PRO A 9 6.55 -6.04 6.15
N GLU A 10 7.05 -7.12 6.75
CA GLU A 10 8.38 -7.11 7.34
C GLU A 10 9.33 -6.46 6.33
N ARG A 11 10.13 -5.49 6.77
CA ARG A 11 11.31 -5.11 6.00
C ARG A 11 12.07 -6.42 5.79
N GLN A 12 12.12 -6.93 4.57
CA GLN A 12 13.11 -7.94 4.24
C GLN A 12 14.47 -7.27 4.38
N SER A 13 15.08 -7.37 5.55
CA SER A 13 16.49 -7.14 5.77
C SER A 13 17.24 -8.22 5.02
N ASN A 14 17.51 -7.98 3.75
CA ASN A 14 18.44 -8.78 2.99
C ASN A 14 19.84 -8.17 3.18
N GLU A 15 20.49 -8.44 4.30
CA GLU A 15 21.96 -8.42 4.32
C GLU A 15 22.42 -9.65 3.53
N VAL A 16 22.77 -9.44 2.26
CA VAL A 16 23.43 -10.46 1.45
C VAL A 16 24.92 -10.25 1.66
N LEU A 17 25.56 -11.11 2.45
CA LEU A 17 27.01 -11.31 2.44
C LEU A 17 27.39 -11.81 1.04
N LEU A 18 27.90 -10.92 0.19
CA LEU A 18 28.35 -11.27 -1.15
C LEU A 18 29.82 -11.68 -1.10
N ASP A 19 30.05 -12.93 -1.51
CA ASP A 19 31.32 -13.59 -1.74
C ASP A 19 32.22 -12.79 -2.70
N VAL A 20 33.51 -12.72 -2.37
CA VAL A 20 34.50 -11.87 -3.03
C VAL A 20 34.99 -12.57 -4.30
N GLY A 21 34.40 -12.27 -5.48
CA GLY A 21 34.96 -12.91 -6.69
C GLY A 21 34.31 -12.76 -8.06
N SER A 22 33.43 -11.80 -8.37
CA SER A 22 33.01 -11.60 -9.77
C SER A 22 32.83 -10.14 -10.18
N ASP A 23 33.08 -9.90 -11.47
CA ASP A 23 33.23 -8.60 -12.13
C ASP A 23 32.06 -7.62 -11.87
N ILE A 24 32.38 -6.40 -11.43
CA ILE A 24 31.44 -5.35 -11.00
C ILE A 24 30.42 -5.00 -12.09
N ASN A 25 30.81 -5.04 -13.37
CA ASN A 25 29.89 -4.75 -14.48
C ASN A 25 28.87 -5.87 -14.72
N THR A 26 29.27 -7.11 -14.44
CA THR A 26 28.35 -8.26 -14.51
C THR A 26 27.44 -8.29 -13.29
N LEU A 27 27.95 -7.91 -12.11
CA LEU A 27 27.17 -7.80 -10.89
C LEU A 27 26.07 -6.73 -10.99
N THR A 28 26.32 -5.57 -11.60
CA THR A 28 25.27 -4.53 -11.76
C THR A 28 24.19 -4.95 -12.75
N GLU A 29 24.53 -5.51 -13.92
CA GLU A 29 23.54 -6.00 -14.88
C GLU A 29 22.71 -7.16 -14.31
N THR A 30 23.35 -8.07 -13.59
CA THR A 30 22.70 -9.24 -12.99
C THR A 30 21.89 -8.84 -11.76
N PHE A 31 22.34 -7.86 -10.97
CA PHE A 31 21.58 -7.27 -9.85
C PHE A 31 20.35 -6.50 -10.34
N VAL A 32 20.47 -5.70 -11.39
CA VAL A 32 19.34 -4.99 -12.02
C VAL A 32 18.34 -5.99 -12.62
N ARG A 33 18.82 -7.01 -13.36
CA ARG A 33 17.96 -8.06 -13.91
C ARG A 33 17.31 -8.94 -12.82
N ASN A 34 18.01 -9.22 -11.72
CA ASN A 34 17.48 -10.04 -10.63
C ASN A 34 16.57 -9.24 -9.69
N GLN A 35 16.81 -7.94 -9.47
CA GLN A 35 15.83 -7.05 -8.83
C GLN A 35 14.56 -6.94 -9.67
N ALA A 36 14.68 -6.70 -10.99
CA ALA A 36 13.53 -6.64 -11.90
C ALA A 36 12.77 -7.98 -12.02
N LYS A 37 13.41 -9.12 -11.70
CA LYS A 37 12.76 -10.45 -11.67
C LYS A 37 12.15 -10.80 -10.31
N LYS A 38 12.43 -10.04 -9.25
CA LYS A 38 11.83 -10.23 -7.91
C LYS A 38 10.52 -9.45 -7.73
N GLU A 39 9.99 -8.88 -8.81
CA GLU A 39 8.87 -7.94 -8.79
C GLU A 39 7.54 -8.62 -9.17
N TRP A 40 6.58 -8.54 -8.26
CA TRP A 40 5.20 -9.00 -8.38
C TRP A 40 4.52 -8.43 -9.65
N ARG A 41 4.21 -9.28 -10.64
CA ARG A 41 3.81 -8.88 -12.02
C ARG A 41 2.30 -8.79 -12.30
N GLY A 42 1.45 -8.78 -11.29
CA GLY A 42 0.00 -8.67 -11.49
C GLY A 42 -0.75 -8.34 -10.22
N PRO A 43 -2.08 -8.29 -10.23
CA PRO A 43 -2.84 -8.09 -9.00
C PRO A 43 -2.67 -9.27 -8.05
N LYS A 44 -2.41 -9.01 -6.75
CA LYS A 44 -2.35 -10.07 -5.74
C LYS A 44 -3.67 -10.79 -5.51
N PHE A 45 -4.77 -10.09 -5.74
CA PHE A 45 -6.13 -10.62 -5.69
C PHE A 45 -6.84 -10.33 -7.02
N PRO A 46 -6.65 -11.18 -8.05
CA PRO A 46 -7.21 -10.96 -9.39
C PRO A 46 -8.75 -10.93 -9.43
N ASN A 47 -9.42 -11.60 -8.48
CA ASN A 47 -10.87 -11.55 -8.31
C ASN A 47 -11.41 -10.16 -7.93
N TYR A 48 -10.53 -9.22 -7.56
CA TYR A 48 -10.84 -7.82 -7.28
C TYR A 48 -10.12 -6.85 -8.24
N ALA A 49 -9.66 -7.35 -9.39
CA ALA A 49 -8.93 -6.54 -10.37
C ALA A 49 -9.76 -5.38 -10.93
N THR A 50 -11.07 -5.59 -11.10
CA THR A 50 -11.97 -4.55 -11.63
C THR A 50 -12.56 -3.71 -10.50
N TYR A 51 -12.81 -2.43 -10.79
CA TYR A 51 -13.52 -1.53 -9.89
C TYR A 51 -14.88 -2.10 -9.47
N LYS A 52 -15.63 -2.68 -10.41
CA LYS A 52 -16.96 -3.26 -10.13
C LYS A 52 -16.91 -4.41 -9.12
N GLN A 53 -15.91 -5.29 -9.22
CA GLN A 53 -15.71 -6.37 -8.24
C GLN A 53 -15.38 -5.82 -6.85
N ARG A 54 -14.55 -4.77 -6.77
CA ARG A 54 -14.25 -4.09 -5.51
C ARG A 54 -15.49 -3.46 -4.91
N LEU A 55 -16.21 -2.65 -5.67
CA LEU A 55 -17.42 -1.99 -5.20
C LEU A 55 -18.48 -2.99 -4.72
N HIS A 56 -18.63 -4.12 -5.43
CA HIS A 56 -19.55 -5.18 -5.05
C HIS A 56 -19.18 -5.84 -3.69
N SER A 57 -17.90 -5.90 -3.34
CA SER A 57 -17.47 -6.47 -2.05
C SER A 57 -17.98 -5.67 -0.84
N PHE A 58 -18.30 -4.38 -1.01
CA PHE A 58 -18.81 -3.49 0.03
C PHE A 58 -20.32 -3.62 0.28
N ALA A 59 -20.96 -4.74 -0.10
CA ALA A 59 -22.40 -4.94 0.06
C ALA A 59 -22.88 -4.76 1.52
N ASN A 60 -22.06 -5.16 2.49
CA ASN A 60 -22.34 -5.07 3.94
C ASN A 60 -21.35 -4.14 4.66
N TRP A 61 -20.87 -3.09 3.98
CA TRP A 61 -19.96 -2.10 4.59
C TRP A 61 -20.66 -1.34 5.73
N PRO A 62 -20.00 -1.12 6.88
CA PRO A 62 -20.58 -0.37 7.98
C PRO A 62 -21.05 1.03 7.57
N ARG A 63 -22.04 1.58 8.29
CA ARG A 63 -22.46 2.98 8.12
C ARG A 63 -21.51 3.90 8.90
N ASN A 64 -21.36 5.15 8.44
CA ASN A 64 -20.50 6.18 9.05
C ASN A 64 -19.00 5.86 9.01
N THR A 65 -18.55 5.20 7.95
CA THR A 65 -17.14 4.97 7.61
C THR A 65 -16.84 5.63 6.26
N SER A 66 -15.58 5.58 5.81
CA SER A 66 -15.20 6.17 4.51
C SER A 66 -16.03 5.62 3.34
N SER A 67 -16.12 6.43 2.29
CA SER A 67 -16.90 6.13 1.09
C SER A 67 -16.43 4.84 0.40
N ARG A 68 -17.34 3.88 0.23
CA ARG A 68 -17.06 2.62 -0.47
C ARG A 68 -16.63 2.84 -1.93
N GLU A 69 -17.13 3.90 -2.57
CA GLU A 69 -16.74 4.30 -3.92
C GLU A 69 -15.28 4.79 -3.97
N GLU A 70 -14.88 5.61 -3.00
CA GLU A 70 -13.51 6.13 -2.90
C GLU A 70 -12.51 5.03 -2.52
N LEU A 71 -12.87 4.16 -1.57
CA LEU A 71 -12.10 2.97 -1.22
C LEU A 71 -11.89 2.06 -2.43
N SER A 72 -12.97 1.80 -3.18
CA SER A 72 -12.90 0.99 -4.42
C SER A 72 -12.05 1.65 -5.50
N ALA A 73 -12.11 2.98 -5.64
CA ALA A 73 -11.28 3.72 -6.57
C ALA A 73 -9.79 3.61 -6.20
N ALA A 74 -9.47 3.73 -4.91
CA ALA A 74 -8.11 3.59 -4.35
C ALA A 74 -7.56 2.16 -4.36
N GLY A 75 -8.32 1.20 -4.90
CA GLY A 75 -7.88 -0.19 -5.07
C GLY A 75 -8.26 -1.12 -3.93
N PHE A 76 -9.04 -0.66 -2.95
CA PHE A 76 -9.46 -1.48 -1.82
C PHE A 76 -10.72 -2.28 -2.12
N TYR A 77 -10.77 -3.51 -1.63
CA TYR A 77 -11.97 -4.33 -1.50
C TYR A 77 -12.27 -4.55 -0.02
N TYR A 78 -13.54 -4.78 0.33
CA TYR A 78 -13.93 -5.13 1.68
C TYR A 78 -13.68 -6.61 1.94
N THR A 79 -13.03 -6.92 3.08
CA THR A 79 -12.73 -8.31 3.47
C THR A 79 -13.94 -9.05 4.04
N GLY A 80 -15.04 -8.34 4.36
CA GLY A 80 -16.21 -8.90 5.04
C GLY A 80 -16.12 -8.89 6.56
N LYS A 81 -15.05 -8.34 7.15
CA LYS A 81 -14.81 -8.28 8.59
C LYS A 81 -14.64 -6.83 9.04
N TRP A 82 -15.45 -6.39 10.02
CA TRP A 82 -15.40 -5.05 10.61
C TRP A 82 -15.35 -3.94 9.55
N ASP A 83 -14.34 -3.09 9.58
CA ASP A 83 -14.00 -2.11 8.55
C ASP A 83 -12.67 -2.45 7.86
N VAL A 84 -12.28 -3.72 7.84
CA VAL A 84 -11.01 -4.13 7.25
C VAL A 84 -11.12 -4.17 5.74
N THR A 85 -10.29 -3.39 5.06
CA THR A 85 -10.16 -3.37 3.60
C THR A 85 -8.79 -3.86 3.14
N GLY A 86 -8.71 -4.41 1.92
CA GLY A 86 -7.47 -4.91 1.34
C GLY A 86 -7.25 -4.37 -0.07
N CYS A 87 -6.03 -3.97 -0.41
CA CYS A 87 -5.71 -3.56 -1.78
C CYS A 87 -5.62 -4.81 -2.69
N PHE A 88 -6.33 -4.80 -3.81
CA PHE A 88 -6.29 -5.92 -4.77
C PHE A 88 -4.90 -6.17 -5.36
N HIS A 89 -4.05 -5.14 -5.45
CA HIS A 89 -2.77 -5.22 -6.15
C HIS A 89 -1.60 -5.56 -5.23
N CYS A 90 -1.35 -4.75 -4.20
CA CYS A 90 -0.24 -5.00 -3.26
C CYS A 90 -0.63 -5.95 -2.12
N GLY A 91 -1.93 -6.13 -1.86
CA GLY A 91 -2.46 -6.91 -0.75
C GLY A 91 -2.24 -6.30 0.63
N GLY A 92 -1.83 -5.04 0.72
CA GLY A 92 -1.84 -4.29 1.97
C GLY A 92 -3.27 -4.15 2.50
N THR A 93 -3.44 -4.29 3.82
CA THR A 93 -4.73 -4.20 4.50
C THR A 93 -4.75 -3.05 5.48
N LEU A 94 -5.89 -2.37 5.59
CA LEU A 94 -6.12 -1.22 6.48
C LEU A 94 -7.45 -1.39 7.21
N GLU A 95 -7.53 -0.88 8.44
CA GLU A 95 -8.70 -0.90 9.32
C GLU A 95 -8.75 0.38 10.16
N HIS A 96 -9.84 0.61 10.89
CA HIS A 96 -10.15 1.84 11.63
C HIS A 96 -10.33 3.06 10.71
N TRP A 97 -11.13 2.91 9.66
CA TRP A 97 -11.47 3.96 8.70
C TRP A 97 -12.43 5.00 9.31
N GLU A 98 -12.04 6.26 9.24
CA GLU A 98 -12.83 7.43 9.60
C GLU A 98 -13.48 8.06 8.36
N THR A 99 -14.51 8.87 8.57
CA THR A 99 -15.24 9.53 7.49
C THR A 99 -14.39 10.56 6.72
N GLU A 100 -13.37 11.11 7.38
CA GLU A 100 -12.47 12.14 6.89
C GLU A 100 -11.23 11.58 6.19
N ASP A 101 -10.99 10.27 6.29
CA ASP A 101 -9.82 9.63 5.71
C ASP A 101 -9.89 9.62 4.18
N ASP A 102 -8.79 10.01 3.52
CA ASP A 102 -8.63 9.86 2.07
C ASP A 102 -7.94 8.53 1.74
N PRO A 103 -8.63 7.57 1.10
CA PRO A 103 -8.07 6.25 0.83
C PRO A 103 -6.79 6.27 -0.01
N TRP A 104 -6.60 7.25 -0.89
CA TRP A 104 -5.37 7.36 -1.68
C TRP A 104 -4.18 7.79 -0.83
N THR A 105 -4.38 8.75 0.06
CA THR A 105 -3.37 9.23 1.01
C THR A 105 -2.96 8.10 1.94
N GLU A 106 -3.92 7.37 2.51
CA GLU A 106 -3.65 6.24 3.40
C GLU A 106 -2.92 5.09 2.68
N HIS A 107 -3.37 4.74 1.47
CA HIS A 107 -2.67 3.77 0.63
C HIS A 107 -1.22 4.19 0.37
N SER A 108 -0.99 5.47 0.10
CA SER A 108 0.35 6.00 -0.16
C SER A 108 1.25 6.06 1.05
N TYR A 109 0.69 6.30 2.24
CA TYR A 109 1.45 6.32 3.47
C TYR A 109 1.91 4.91 3.86
N TRP A 110 0.96 3.96 3.89
CA TRP A 110 1.22 2.60 4.38
C TRP A 110 1.89 1.68 3.35
N PHE A 111 1.54 1.81 2.06
CA PHE A 111 2.05 0.93 1.01
C PHE A 111 2.61 1.70 -0.21
N PRO A 112 3.66 2.52 -0.02
CA PRO A 112 4.18 3.43 -1.05
C PRO A 112 4.85 2.76 -2.26
N TYR A 113 5.04 1.44 -2.20
CA TYR A 113 5.62 0.64 -3.28
C TYR A 113 4.55 -0.14 -4.06
N CYS A 114 3.26 0.09 -3.78
CA CYS A 114 2.18 -0.49 -4.57
C CYS A 114 2.25 0.02 -6.01
N VAL A 115 2.44 -0.89 -6.96
CA VAL A 115 2.55 -0.55 -8.39
C VAL A 115 1.25 0.07 -8.91
N PHE A 116 0.09 -0.45 -8.51
CA PHE A 116 -1.21 0.14 -8.86
C PHE A 116 -1.33 1.59 -8.35
N LEU A 117 -0.98 1.84 -7.09
CA LEU A 117 -1.01 3.19 -6.52
C LEU A 117 -0.15 4.15 -7.32
N ARG A 118 1.12 3.78 -7.58
CA ARG A 118 2.06 4.61 -8.34
C ARG A 118 1.61 4.83 -9.77
N TYR A 119 1.02 3.81 -10.40
CA TYR A 119 0.43 3.94 -11.73
C TYR A 119 -0.74 4.94 -11.75
N MET A 120 -1.62 4.90 -10.74
CA MET A 120 -2.82 5.75 -10.70
C MET A 120 -2.55 7.19 -10.23
N LYS A 121 -1.59 7.40 -9.31
CA LYS A 121 -1.37 8.70 -8.65
C LYS A 121 -0.01 9.33 -8.95
N GLY A 122 0.95 8.56 -9.44
CA GLY A 122 2.32 9.01 -9.71
C GLY A 122 3.21 9.10 -8.47
N ASP A 123 4.53 9.04 -8.67
CA ASP A 123 5.52 9.03 -7.59
C ASP A 123 5.59 10.35 -6.81
N VAL A 124 5.25 11.48 -7.44
CA VAL A 124 5.21 12.80 -6.80
C VAL A 124 4.14 12.84 -5.70
N PHE A 125 2.95 12.32 -5.98
CA PHE A 125 1.88 12.20 -5.00
C PHE A 125 2.33 11.34 -3.82
N VAL A 126 2.85 10.13 -4.11
CA VAL A 126 3.28 9.18 -3.08
C VAL A 126 4.37 9.78 -2.17
N THR A 127 5.34 10.49 -2.74
CA THR A 127 6.41 11.11 -1.96
C THR A 127 5.90 12.24 -1.06
N LYS A 128 4.99 13.09 -1.57
CA LYS A 128 4.40 14.19 -0.80
C LYS A 128 3.54 13.71 0.35
N SER A 129 2.64 12.76 0.11
CA SER A 129 1.71 12.22 1.12
C SER A 129 2.46 11.58 2.29
N ARG A 130 3.56 10.86 2.02
CA ARG A 130 4.44 10.34 3.09
C ARG A 130 5.10 11.42 3.93
N GLY A 131 5.53 12.52 3.30
CA GLY A 131 6.14 13.65 3.99
C GLY A 131 5.17 14.34 4.94
N LEU A 132 3.96 14.62 4.47
CA LEU A 132 2.90 15.28 5.24
C LEU A 132 2.43 14.44 6.43
N HIS A 133 2.10 13.17 6.19
CA HIS A 133 1.66 12.29 7.27
C HIS A 133 2.77 12.08 8.31
N SER A 134 4.04 11.98 7.88
CA SER A 134 5.18 11.91 8.80
C SER A 134 5.35 13.17 9.66
N GLN A 135 4.93 14.35 9.18
CA GLN A 135 4.92 15.60 9.96
C GLN A 135 3.76 15.66 10.95
N LEU A 136 2.56 15.22 10.55
CA LEU A 136 1.38 15.17 11.42
C LEU A 136 1.57 14.22 12.61
N MET A 137 2.14 13.02 12.38
CA MET A 137 2.39 12.06 13.47
C MET A 137 3.51 12.51 14.44
N ARG A 138 4.43 13.39 14.02
CA ARG A 138 5.46 13.99 14.90
C ARG A 138 4.95 15.20 15.68
N GLY A 139 3.82 15.79 15.27
CA GLY A 139 3.27 17.00 15.87
C GLY A 139 2.46 16.76 17.15
N ASN A 140 2.15 15.51 17.49
CA ASN A 140 1.30 15.16 18.64
C ASN A 140 2.08 14.87 19.94
N ASP A 141 3.41 15.02 19.96
CA ASP A 141 4.26 14.80 21.14
C ASP A 141 4.59 16.10 21.93
N VAL A 142 3.85 17.19 21.72
CA VAL A 142 4.01 18.44 22.48
C VAL A 142 2.70 18.90 23.12
N VAL A 143 2.21 18.13 24.09
CA VAL A 143 1.39 18.69 25.18
C VAL A 143 2.05 18.25 26.49
N GLY A 144 2.89 19.15 27.02
CA GLY A 144 3.34 19.11 28.41
C GLY A 144 2.31 19.75 29.33
#